data_AF-A0A447IGT9-F1
#
_entry.id   AF-A0A447IGT9-F1
#
_cell.length_a   1.000
_cell.length_b   1.000
_cell.length_c   1.000
_cell.angle_alpha   90.00
_cell.angle_beta   90.00
_cell.angle_gamma   90.00
#
_symmetry.space_group_name_H-M   'P 1'
#
loop_
_entity.id
_entity.type
_entity.pdbx_description
1 polymer ?
#
loop_
_entity_poly.entity_id
_entity_poly.type
_entity_poly.pdbx_seq_one_letter_code
_entity_poly.pdbx_strand_id
1 'polypeptide(L)'
;MQTHIIVAACVLSVLASTPSVGKTKDADAVFEREEPAAATLALTREGDEWRIALRAGGLPNGDATAADCELEAVGPQDADDVIAARIVPFVGELNELTEADIGADAPVIEVRVGPEGAFVSDSDAAARYCGLGSDIDGFYRRTDTAG
;
A
#
# COMPACT_ATOMS: atom_id res chain seq x y z
N MET A 1 18.16 46.99 -52.90
CA MET A 1 17.80 48.11 -52.00
C MET A 1 16.31 48.01 -51.69
N GLN A 2 15.93 47.45 -50.55
CA GLN A 2 14.90 47.99 -49.64
C GLN A 2 14.83 47.09 -48.41
N THR A 3 14.78 47.75 -47.26
CA THR A 3 14.99 47.24 -45.91
C THR A 3 13.63 47.02 -45.22
N HIS A 4 13.65 46.31 -44.07
CA HIS A 4 12.65 46.27 -42.95
C HIS A 4 11.60 45.12 -43.06
N ILE A 5 11.24 44.32 -42.04
CA ILE A 5 11.15 44.46 -40.57
C ILE A 5 11.25 43.06 -39.90
N ILE A 6 11.78 43.02 -38.68
CA ILE A 6 11.76 41.89 -37.72
C ILE A 6 10.36 41.79 -37.08
N VAL A 7 9.75 40.60 -37.03
CA VAL A 7 8.69 40.28 -36.06
C VAL A 7 9.09 39.02 -35.30
N ALA A 8 9.42 39.22 -34.03
CA ALA A 8 9.51 38.19 -33.02
C ALA A 8 8.11 37.69 -32.68
N ALA A 9 7.92 36.37 -32.69
CA ALA A 9 6.79 35.72 -32.04
C ALA A 9 7.33 34.53 -31.25
N CYS A 10 7.71 34.79 -30.00
CA CYS A 10 7.79 33.77 -28.97
C CYS A 10 6.37 33.22 -28.76
N VAL A 11 6.09 32.03 -29.30
CA VAL A 11 4.92 31.27 -28.87
C VAL A 11 5.41 30.24 -27.86
N LEU A 12 5.18 30.58 -26.60
CA LEU A 12 5.38 29.77 -25.42
C LEU A 12 4.39 28.59 -25.49
N SER A 13 4.84 27.43 -25.97
CA SER A 13 4.03 26.21 -25.90
C SER A 13 3.95 25.78 -24.43
N VAL A 14 2.83 26.10 -23.80
CA VAL A 14 2.43 25.62 -22.48
C VAL A 14 2.48 24.09 -22.51
N LEU A 15 3.42 23.49 -21.77
CA LEU A 15 3.33 22.10 -21.38
C LEU A 15 2.11 22.00 -20.46
N ALA A 16 1.00 21.49 -21.00
CA ALA A 16 -0.12 21.07 -20.20
C ALA A 16 0.31 19.84 -19.40
N SER A 17 0.87 20.06 -18.22
CA SER A 17 0.99 19.03 -17.19
C SER A 17 -0.43 18.71 -16.75
N THR A 18 -1.08 17.76 -17.42
CA THR A 18 -2.25 17.11 -16.86
C THR A 18 -1.81 16.41 -15.58
N PRO A 19 -2.39 16.72 -14.41
CA PRO A 19 -2.23 15.82 -13.27
C PRO A 19 -2.88 14.50 -13.70
N SER A 20 -2.05 13.47 -13.91
CA SER A 20 -2.54 12.11 -13.89
C SER A 20 -3.09 11.88 -12.50
N VAL A 21 -4.42 11.96 -12.36
CA VAL A 21 -5.11 11.28 -11.29
C VAL A 21 -4.67 9.83 -11.41
N GLY A 22 -3.82 9.40 -10.48
CA GLY A 22 -3.35 8.01 -10.43
C GLY A 22 -4.59 7.13 -10.37
N LYS A 23 -4.85 6.39 -11.45
CA LYS A 23 -5.65 5.19 -11.31
C LYS A 23 -4.88 4.32 -10.33
N THR A 24 -5.48 4.00 -9.20
CA THR A 24 -5.04 2.86 -8.39
C THR A 24 -4.94 1.69 -9.36
N LYS A 25 -3.71 1.25 -9.65
CA LYS A 25 -3.49 0.09 -10.49
C LYS A 25 -4.25 -1.07 -9.82
N ASP A 26 -5.00 -1.86 -10.59
CA ASP A 26 -5.61 -3.08 -10.06
C ASP A 26 -4.50 -3.93 -9.42
N ALA A 27 -4.76 -4.45 -8.22
CA ALA A 27 -3.78 -5.26 -7.50
C ALA A 27 -3.37 -6.47 -8.37
N ASP A 28 -2.07 -6.76 -8.38
CA ASP A 28 -1.53 -7.91 -9.11
C ASP A 28 -1.83 -9.23 -8.36
N ALA A 29 -2.08 -9.16 -7.04
CA ALA A 29 -2.61 -10.27 -6.26
C ALA A 29 -3.40 -9.76 -5.03
N VAL A 30 -4.52 -10.42 -4.74
CA VAL A 30 -5.38 -10.17 -3.58
C VAL A 30 -5.50 -11.41 -2.71
N PHE A 31 -5.51 -11.19 -1.40
CA PHE A 31 -5.62 -12.21 -0.37
C PHE A 31 -6.55 -11.76 0.75
N GLU A 32 -7.18 -12.73 1.42
CA GLU A 32 -8.14 -12.51 2.49
C GLU A 32 -7.87 -13.42 3.69
N ARG A 33 -8.12 -12.92 4.89
CA ARG A 33 -8.14 -13.68 6.14
C ARG A 33 -9.50 -13.48 6.79
N GLU A 34 -10.16 -14.56 7.23
CA GLU A 34 -11.48 -14.49 7.89
C GLU A 34 -11.37 -14.54 9.42
N GLU A 35 -10.42 -15.34 9.95
CA GLU A 35 -10.20 -15.54 11.37
C GLU A 35 -8.76 -15.15 11.75
N PRO A 36 -8.52 -14.64 12.98
CA PRO A 36 -9.51 -14.34 14.03
C PRO A 36 -10.33 -13.06 13.78
N ALA A 37 -9.93 -12.25 12.81
CA ALA A 37 -10.65 -11.09 12.33
C ALA A 37 -10.49 -10.95 10.81
N ALA A 38 -11.52 -10.40 10.16
CA ALA A 38 -11.49 -10.16 8.73
C ALA A 38 -10.36 -9.20 8.35
N ALA A 39 -9.58 -9.56 7.34
CA ALA A 39 -8.51 -8.72 6.80
C ALA A 39 -8.30 -8.99 5.30
N THR A 40 -7.84 -7.97 4.58
CA THR A 40 -7.44 -8.04 3.18
C THR A 40 -5.99 -7.62 3.02
N LEU A 41 -5.32 -8.24 2.06
CA LEU A 41 -3.98 -7.93 1.62
C LEU A 41 -4.00 -7.81 0.10
N ALA A 42 -3.57 -6.67 -0.42
CA ALA A 42 -3.38 -6.45 -1.84
C ALA A 42 -1.89 -6.18 -2.13
N LEU A 43 -1.35 -6.86 -3.14
CA LEU A 43 0.01 -6.69 -3.62
C LEU A 43 -0.01 -6.08 -5.01
N THR A 44 0.68 -4.97 -5.19
CA THR A 44 0.84 -4.29 -6.48
C THR A 44 2.31 -4.15 -6.81
N ARG A 45 2.73 -4.65 -7.98
CA ARG A 45 4.09 -4.53 -8.46
C ARG A 45 4.38 -3.09 -8.90
N GLU A 46 5.40 -2.49 -8.32
CA GLU A 46 5.92 -1.16 -8.60
C GLU A 46 7.39 -1.25 -9.04
N GLY A 47 7.62 -1.55 -10.33
CA GLY A 47 8.98 -1.76 -10.85
C GLY A 47 9.63 -2.99 -10.24
N ASP A 48 10.70 -2.80 -9.48
CA ASP A 48 11.44 -3.88 -8.79
C ASP A 48 10.94 -4.15 -7.36
N GLU A 49 10.01 -3.33 -6.87
CA GLU A 49 9.43 -3.44 -5.54
C GLU A 49 7.94 -3.83 -5.61
N TRP A 50 7.39 -4.15 -4.44
CA TRP A 50 5.98 -4.41 -4.23
C TRP A 50 5.42 -3.38 -3.26
N ARG A 51 4.30 -2.78 -3.64
CA ARG A 51 3.41 -2.09 -2.72
C ARG A 51 2.45 -3.08 -2.10
N ILE A 52 2.38 -3.05 -0.78
CA ILE A 52 1.47 -3.79 0.09
C ILE A 52 0.40 -2.80 0.54
N ALA A 53 -0.87 -3.17 0.39
CA ALA A 53 -1.99 -2.51 1.06
C ALA A 53 -2.68 -3.54 1.96
N LEU A 54 -2.71 -3.26 3.26
CA LEU A 54 -3.31 -4.10 4.29
C LEU A 54 -4.50 -3.38 4.90
N ARG A 55 -5.62 -4.10 5.06
CA ARG A 55 -6.77 -3.64 5.82
C ARG A 55 -7.23 -4.73 6.76
N ALA A 56 -7.44 -4.42 8.02
CA ALA A 56 -7.94 -5.39 9.00
C ALA A 56 -8.91 -4.77 9.99
N GLY A 57 -9.84 -5.60 10.47
CA GLY A 57 -10.65 -5.30 11.64
C GLY A 57 -9.94 -5.66 12.96
N GLY A 58 -10.56 -5.26 14.07
CA GLY A 58 -10.13 -5.63 15.41
C GLY A 58 -10.51 -7.07 15.77
N LEU A 59 -9.74 -7.68 16.68
CA LEU A 59 -10.07 -8.99 17.23
C LEU A 59 -11.41 -8.95 17.99
N PRO A 60 -12.32 -9.92 17.77
CA PRO A 60 -13.62 -9.93 18.42
C PRO A 60 -13.47 -10.12 19.94
N ASN A 61 -13.75 -9.05 20.71
CA ASN A 61 -13.74 -9.03 22.18
C ASN A 61 -15.08 -8.50 22.73
N GLY A 62 -16.15 -9.29 22.62
CA GLY A 62 -17.51 -8.88 23.04
C GLY A 62 -18.15 -7.83 22.12
N ASP A 63 -19.06 -7.00 22.63
CA ASP A 63 -19.77 -5.93 21.87
C ASP A 63 -18.85 -4.76 21.43
N ALA A 64 -17.53 -4.93 21.49
CA ALA A 64 -16.55 -3.89 21.23
C ALA A 64 -16.35 -3.66 19.72
N THR A 65 -16.26 -2.37 19.37
CA THR A 65 -16.13 -1.81 18.03
C THR A 65 -14.98 -2.44 17.24
N ALA A 66 -15.21 -2.78 15.96
CA ALA A 66 -14.14 -3.20 15.06
C ALA A 66 -13.03 -2.14 15.05
N ALA A 67 -11.80 -2.55 15.31
CA ALA A 67 -10.64 -1.67 15.15
C ALA A 67 -10.24 -1.64 13.67
N ASP A 68 -10.52 -0.53 13.01
CA ASP A 68 -10.15 -0.31 11.62
C ASP A 68 -8.64 -0.06 11.52
N CYS A 69 -7.95 -0.91 10.75
CA CYS A 69 -6.53 -0.81 10.44
C CYS A 69 -6.36 -0.69 8.94
N GLU A 70 -5.64 0.33 8.48
CA GLU A 70 -5.16 0.44 7.11
C GLU A 70 -3.67 0.78 7.15
N LEU A 71 -2.87 0.05 6.38
CA LEU A 71 -1.43 0.27 6.24
C LEU A 71 -0.99 0.07 4.79
N GLU A 72 -0.11 0.96 4.33
CA GLU A 72 0.62 0.78 3.08
C GLU A 72 2.12 0.67 3.34
N ALA A 73 2.77 -0.26 2.63
CA ALA A 73 4.20 -0.48 2.73
C ALA A 73 4.80 -0.78 1.36
N VAL A 74 6.09 -0.46 1.15
CA VAL A 74 6.82 -0.77 -0.08
C VAL A 74 8.13 -1.45 0.23
N GLY A 75 8.47 -2.48 -0.54
CA GLY A 75 9.80 -3.08 -0.48
C GLY A 75 10.06 -4.16 -1.53
N PRO A 76 11.31 -4.61 -1.64
CA PRO A 76 11.70 -5.66 -2.57
C PRO A 76 11.22 -7.05 -2.12
N GLN A 77 11.04 -7.95 -3.08
CA GLN A 77 10.88 -9.37 -2.84
C GLN A 77 12.22 -10.08 -3.03
N ASP A 78 12.57 -10.97 -2.11
CA ASP A 78 13.79 -11.78 -2.20
C ASP A 78 13.58 -13.09 -2.99
N ALA A 79 14.62 -13.92 -3.02
CA ALA A 79 14.62 -15.19 -3.74
C ALA A 79 13.81 -16.30 -3.04
N ASP A 80 13.39 -16.08 -1.79
CA ASP A 80 12.59 -17.00 -0.96
C ASP A 80 11.12 -16.57 -0.90
N ASP A 81 10.70 -15.71 -1.85
CA ASP A 81 9.36 -15.14 -1.97
C ASP A 81 8.91 -14.29 -0.77
N VAL A 82 9.85 -13.70 -0.02
CA VAL A 82 9.56 -12.78 1.08
C VAL A 82 9.69 -11.33 0.63
N ILE A 83 8.63 -10.54 0.81
CA ILE A 83 8.63 -9.10 0.63
C ILE A 83 8.94 -8.46 1.98
N ALA A 84 10.05 -7.72 2.08
CA ALA A 84 10.40 -6.96 3.27
C ALA A 84 10.13 -5.47 3.04
N ALA A 85 8.97 -5.00 3.49
CA ALA A 85 8.43 -3.69 3.15
C ALA A 85 8.43 -2.71 4.32
N ARG A 86 8.75 -1.44 4.02
CA ARG A 86 8.68 -0.35 4.99
C ARG A 86 7.37 0.40 4.81
N ILE A 87 6.75 0.80 5.92
CA ILE A 87 5.55 1.66 5.89
C ILE A 87 5.88 2.94 5.12
N VAL A 88 4.99 3.32 4.21
CA VAL A 88 5.08 4.55 3.43
C VAL A 88 3.91 5.48 3.76
N PRO A 89 4.06 6.79 3.56
CA PRO A 89 2.95 7.72 3.71
C PRO A 89 1.82 7.40 2.74
N PHE A 90 0.58 7.49 3.22
CA PHE A 90 -0.61 7.25 2.41
C PHE A 90 -1.83 8.00 2.97
N VAL A 91 -2.85 8.14 2.13
CA VAL A 91 -4.18 8.64 2.51
C VAL A 91 -5.18 7.54 2.14
N GLY A 92 -5.68 6.86 3.16
CA GLY A 92 -6.61 5.75 3.04
C GLY A 92 -8.06 6.13 3.26
N GLU A 93 -8.93 5.12 3.25
CA GLU A 93 -10.35 5.31 3.60
C GLU A 93 -10.56 5.38 5.11
N LEU A 94 -9.77 4.63 5.88
CA LEU A 94 -9.89 4.51 7.33
C LEU A 94 -9.00 5.49 8.10
N ASN A 95 -7.78 5.71 7.60
CA ASN A 95 -6.80 6.60 8.21
C ASN A 95 -5.82 7.14 7.17
N GLU A 96 -5.05 8.14 7.57
CA GLU A 96 -3.88 8.64 6.85
C GLU A 96 -2.64 8.50 7.74
N LEU A 97 -1.49 8.28 7.11
CA LEU A 97 -0.19 8.29 7.78
C LEU A 97 0.75 9.21 7.02
N THR A 98 1.34 10.18 7.72
CA THR A 98 2.38 11.04 7.17
C THR A 98 3.77 10.50 7.51
N GLU A 99 4.81 11.01 6.85
CA GLU A 99 6.21 10.69 7.21
C GLU A 99 6.52 10.96 8.69
N ALA A 100 5.90 12.00 9.26
CA ALA A 100 6.09 12.38 10.66
C ALA A 100 5.47 11.35 11.62
N ASP A 101 4.31 10.78 11.27
CA ASP A 101 3.64 9.75 12.07
C ASP A 101 4.41 8.43 12.04
N ILE A 102 4.93 8.08 10.85
CA ILE A 102 5.72 6.87 10.62
C ILE A 102 7.02 6.91 11.45
N GLY A 103 7.77 8.01 11.34
CA GLY A 103 9.05 8.19 12.03
C GLY A 103 10.20 7.37 11.42
N ALA A 104 11.42 7.60 11.90
CA ALA A 104 12.63 6.98 11.33
C ALA A 104 12.75 5.47 11.61
N ASP A 105 12.19 5.03 12.73
CA ASP A 105 12.28 3.65 13.23
C ASP A 105 10.94 2.92 13.09
N ALA A 106 10.39 2.96 11.88
CA ALA A 106 9.18 2.23 11.54
C ALA A 106 9.48 0.71 11.43
N PRO A 107 8.61 -0.16 11.98
CA PRO A 107 8.66 -1.59 11.74
C PRO A 107 8.67 -1.95 10.25
N VAL A 108 9.24 -3.11 9.95
CA VAL A 108 9.19 -3.72 8.61
C VAL A 108 8.09 -4.76 8.62
N ILE A 109 7.20 -4.70 7.62
CA ILE A 109 6.21 -5.73 7.36
C ILE A 109 6.86 -6.75 6.43
N GLU A 110 6.87 -8.02 6.85
CA GLU A 110 7.28 -9.14 6.02
C GLU A 110 6.05 -9.87 5.48
N VAL A 111 6.05 -10.12 4.17
CA VAL A 111 5.00 -10.91 3.50
C VAL A 111 5.65 -12.05 2.74
N ARG A 112 5.48 -13.27 3.22
CA ARG A 112 5.90 -14.48 2.52
C ARG A 112 4.80 -14.96 1.60
N VAL A 113 5.02 -14.88 0.29
CA VAL A 113 4.02 -15.24 -0.71
C VAL A 113 4.19 -16.70 -1.12
N GLY A 114 3.10 -17.45 -1.14
CA GLY A 114 3.03 -18.82 -1.63
C GLY A 114 1.92 -19.00 -2.68
N PRO A 115 1.78 -20.23 -3.22
CA PRO A 115 0.75 -20.53 -4.21
C PRO A 115 -0.67 -20.34 -3.64
N GLU A 116 -0.92 -20.87 -2.44
CA GLU A 116 -2.25 -20.88 -1.81
C GLU A 116 -2.60 -19.58 -1.06
N GLY A 117 -1.61 -18.74 -0.76
CA GLY A 117 -1.81 -17.57 0.07
C GLY A 117 -0.52 -16.84 0.43
N ALA A 118 -0.60 -15.93 1.39
CA ALA A 118 0.53 -15.19 1.92
C ALA A 118 0.52 -15.22 3.45
N PHE A 119 1.68 -15.23 4.07
CA PHE A 119 1.83 -15.08 5.52
C PHE A 119 2.42 -13.71 5.83
N VAL A 120 1.72 -12.93 6.65
CA VAL A 120 2.13 -11.59 7.08
C VAL A 120 2.75 -11.67 8.47
N SER A 121 3.88 -10.99 8.66
CA SER A 121 4.44 -10.65 9.96
C SER A 121 4.69 -9.15 10.03
N ASP A 122 4.08 -8.47 10.99
CA ASP A 122 4.02 -7.01 11.01
C ASP A 122 5.07 -6.34 11.92
N SER A 123 5.73 -7.13 12.77
CA SER A 123 6.71 -6.64 13.75
C SER A 123 6.19 -5.48 14.62
N ASP A 124 4.96 -5.60 15.15
CA ASP A 124 4.26 -4.60 15.96
C ASP A 124 3.76 -3.36 15.19
N ALA A 125 3.73 -3.40 13.85
CA ALA A 125 3.22 -2.29 13.05
C ALA A 125 1.75 -1.95 13.38
N ALA A 126 0.87 -2.95 13.50
CA ALA A 126 -0.53 -2.72 13.87
C ALA A 126 -0.68 -2.15 15.28
N ALA A 127 0.12 -2.63 16.25
CA ALA A 127 0.11 -2.09 17.60
C ALA A 127 0.49 -0.61 17.66
N ARG A 128 1.33 -0.16 16.71
CA ARG A 128 1.81 1.23 16.64
C ARG A 128 0.89 2.15 15.84
N TYR A 129 0.39 1.68 14.69
CA TYR A 129 -0.27 2.53 13.70
C TYR A 129 -1.77 2.29 13.56
N CYS A 130 -2.30 1.20 14.14
CA CYS A 130 -3.71 0.86 14.04
C CYS A 130 -4.45 1.01 15.38
N GLY A 131 -5.77 0.91 15.31
CA GLY A 131 -6.64 0.96 16.49
C GLY A 131 -6.32 -0.15 17.49
N LEU A 132 -6.67 0.09 18.77
CA LEU A 132 -6.46 -0.90 19.84
C LEU A 132 -7.13 -2.23 19.49
N GLY A 133 -6.36 -3.31 19.44
CA GLY A 133 -6.87 -4.66 19.15
C GLY A 133 -6.94 -5.01 17.67
N SER A 134 -6.49 -4.14 16.76
CA SER A 134 -6.19 -4.52 15.38
C SER A 134 -5.03 -5.52 15.35
N ASP A 135 -5.15 -6.49 14.46
CA ASP A 135 -4.14 -7.51 14.20
C ASP A 135 -4.11 -7.76 12.70
N ILE A 136 -2.91 -7.74 12.10
CA ILE A 136 -2.70 -8.02 10.68
C ILE A 136 -1.83 -9.25 10.45
N ASP A 137 -1.32 -9.90 11.52
CA ASP A 137 -0.43 -11.05 11.42
C ASP A 137 -1.16 -12.32 10.93
N GLY A 138 -0.42 -13.20 10.29
CA GLY A 138 -0.88 -14.55 9.99
C GLY A 138 -1.21 -14.79 8.52
N PHE A 139 -2.02 -15.80 8.27
CA PHE A 139 -2.22 -16.34 6.92
C PHE A 139 -3.43 -15.70 6.21
N TYR A 140 -3.20 -15.24 4.98
CA TYR A 140 -4.20 -14.72 4.07
C TYR A 140 -4.32 -15.67 2.87
N ARG A 141 -5.50 -16.21 2.64
CA ARG A 141 -5.82 -17.07 1.49
C ARG A 141 -5.89 -16.24 0.23
N ARG A 142 -5.29 -16.71 -0.86
CA ARG A 142 -5.40 -16.07 -2.18
C ARG A 142 -6.85 -16.09 -2.67
N THR A 143 -7.33 -14.96 -3.22
CA THR A 143 -8.70 -14.84 -3.75
C THR A 143 -8.77 -14.88 -5.27
N ASP A 144 -7.67 -14.56 -5.95
CA ASP A 144 -7.58 -14.55 -7.41
C ASP A 144 -7.39 -15.95 -8.02
N THR A 145 -7.84 -17.02 -7.35
CA THR A 145 -7.95 -18.35 -7.96
C THR A 145 -9.14 -18.41 -8.91
N ALA A 146 -9.10 -17.61 -9.97
CA ALA A 146 -9.71 -18.03 -11.23
C ALA A 146 -8.70 -18.96 -11.92
N GLY A 147 -9.06 -20.25 -12.01
CA GLY A 147 -8.23 -21.31 -12.59
C GLY A 147 -7.92 -21.17 -14.06
#